data_AF-A0A3D3JFR4-F1
#
_entry.id   AF-A0A3D3JFR4-F1
#
_cell.length_a   1.000
_cell.length_b   1.000
_cell.length_c   1.000
_cell.angle_alpha   90.00
_cell.angle_beta   90.00
_cell.angle_gamma   90.00
#
_symmetry.space_group_name_H-M   'P 1'
#
loop_
_entity.id
_entity.type
_entity.pdbx_description
1 polymer ?
#
loop_
_entity_poly.entity_id
_entity_poly.type
_entity_poly.pdbx_seq_one_letter_code
_entity_poly.pdbx_strand_id
1 'polypeptide(L)'
;MLDPIRSLLATIGVPEVLDDPDRLAEFGDHEFEVLERAYTMALELTGHYAAADADEEREALDVLFLTRMTLSTARYLRAVLVLGPPAEAPALTVLRKDWQGHPMHRSSREDLDDLLVPTQTLNVLEEIGLPADRVAEITFDERLERVAESEQLYGVDDDSESFFRSLWKIGVADNGDLICIDERADGTICRLEKDWGFMSMIYVSASISHYLHWLALYRTSPEAAAAWAKVNDEASLS
;
A
#
# COMPACT_ATOMS: atom_id res chain seq x y z
N MET A 1 -17.08 24.57 0.52
CA MET A 1 -16.00 24.70 -0.49
C MET A 1 -15.66 23.38 -1.21
N LEU A 2 -16.37 22.28 -0.91
CA LEU A 2 -16.12 20.95 -1.49
C LEU A 2 -16.75 20.73 -2.87
N ASP A 3 -17.72 21.57 -3.27
CA ASP A 3 -18.44 21.42 -4.54
C ASP A 3 -17.55 21.34 -5.78
N PRO A 4 -16.45 22.12 -5.92
CA PRO A 4 -15.53 21.98 -7.04
C PRO A 4 -14.86 20.60 -7.09
N ILE A 5 -14.51 20.02 -5.94
CA ILE A 5 -13.88 18.70 -5.85
C ILE A 5 -14.90 17.62 -6.17
N ARG A 6 -16.08 17.67 -5.57
CA ARG A 6 -17.19 16.75 -5.86
C ARG A 6 -17.56 16.79 -7.34
N SER A 7 -17.58 17.98 -7.95
CA SER A 7 -17.81 18.13 -9.39
C SER A 7 -16.71 17.51 -10.24
N LEU A 8 -15.44 17.58 -9.81
CA LEU A 8 -14.32 16.92 -10.49
C LEU A 8 -14.45 15.39 -10.40
N LEU A 9 -14.69 14.87 -9.20
CA LEU A 9 -14.86 13.44 -8.95
C LEU A 9 -16.04 12.85 -9.74
N ALA A 10 -17.14 13.60 -9.84
CA ALA A 10 -18.29 13.20 -10.63
C ALA A 10 -17.99 13.05 -12.13
N THR A 11 -17.01 13.78 -12.71
CA THR A 11 -16.71 13.63 -14.15
C THR A 11 -16.12 12.27 -14.50
N ILE A 12 -15.48 11.62 -13.53
CA ILE A 12 -14.92 10.26 -13.68
C ILE A 12 -15.82 9.19 -13.04
N GLY A 13 -16.95 9.61 -12.45
CA GLY A 13 -17.96 8.74 -11.84
C GLY A 13 -17.64 8.29 -10.42
N VAL A 14 -16.84 9.04 -9.66
CA VAL A 14 -16.62 8.79 -8.23
C VAL A 14 -17.77 9.44 -7.43
N PRO A 15 -18.37 8.74 -6.45
CA PRO A 15 -17.92 7.47 -5.87
C PRO A 15 -18.45 6.21 -6.55
N GLU A 16 -19.45 6.27 -7.43
CA GLU A 16 -20.16 5.09 -7.95
C GLU A 16 -19.25 4.09 -8.68
N VAL A 17 -18.15 4.56 -9.26
CA VAL A 17 -17.13 3.72 -9.91
C VAL A 17 -16.41 2.80 -8.95
N LEU A 18 -16.44 3.06 -7.64
CA LEU A 18 -15.85 2.19 -6.62
C LEU A 18 -16.56 0.83 -6.51
N ASP A 19 -17.81 0.76 -6.94
CA ASP A 19 -18.56 -0.50 -7.00
C ASP A 19 -18.21 -1.33 -8.25
N ASP A 20 -17.37 -0.81 -9.15
CA ASP A 20 -16.98 -1.41 -10.43
C ASP A 20 -15.45 -1.49 -10.58
N PRO A 21 -14.81 -2.58 -10.09
CA PRO A 21 -13.36 -2.73 -10.14
C PRO A 21 -12.81 -2.83 -11.56
N ASP A 22 -13.58 -3.36 -12.52
CA ASP A 22 -13.16 -3.44 -13.91
C ASP A 22 -13.05 -2.04 -14.51
N ARG A 23 -14.04 -1.18 -14.23
CA ARG A 23 -14.01 0.22 -14.66
C ARG A 23 -12.88 1.01 -14.01
N LEU A 24 -12.57 0.77 -12.73
CA LEU A 24 -11.41 1.37 -12.07
C LEU A 24 -10.10 0.95 -12.75
N ALA A 25 -9.98 -0.32 -13.16
CA ALA A 25 -8.80 -0.82 -13.84
C ALA A 25 -8.57 -0.16 -15.20
N GLU A 26 -9.66 0.24 -15.87
CA GLU A 26 -9.63 0.92 -17.17
C GLU A 26 -9.26 2.41 -17.11
N PHE A 27 -9.07 2.99 -15.90
CA PHE A 27 -8.74 4.41 -15.75
C PHE A 27 -7.51 4.80 -16.58
N GLY A 28 -7.67 5.83 -17.40
CA GLY A 28 -6.64 6.40 -18.26
C GLY A 28 -5.84 7.49 -17.55
N ASP A 29 -4.95 8.11 -18.31
CA ASP A 29 -4.10 9.21 -17.81
C ASP A 29 -4.97 10.41 -17.41
N HIS A 30 -6.07 10.65 -18.14
CA HIS A 30 -7.02 11.71 -17.83
C HIS A 30 -7.70 11.50 -16.47
N GLU A 31 -8.19 10.29 -16.18
CA GLU A 31 -8.85 9.97 -14.93
C GLU A 31 -7.88 10.10 -13.74
N PHE A 32 -6.62 9.69 -13.92
CA PHE A 32 -5.59 9.89 -12.91
C PHE A 32 -5.26 11.36 -12.68
N GLU A 33 -5.13 12.17 -13.73
CA GLU A 33 -4.94 13.63 -13.60
C GLU A 33 -6.10 14.29 -12.84
N VAL A 34 -7.34 13.84 -13.08
CA VAL A 34 -8.52 14.34 -12.35
C VAL A 34 -8.44 13.96 -10.87
N LEU A 35 -8.11 12.71 -10.55
CA LEU A 35 -7.96 12.26 -9.16
C LEU A 35 -6.81 12.97 -8.43
N GLU A 36 -5.66 13.13 -9.07
CA GLU A 36 -4.51 13.87 -8.51
C GLU A 36 -4.89 15.32 -8.22
N ARG A 37 -5.56 15.98 -9.17
CA ARG A 37 -6.03 17.35 -8.98
C ARG A 37 -7.06 17.45 -7.85
N ALA A 38 -8.03 16.54 -7.80
CA ALA A 38 -9.02 16.49 -6.73
C ALA A 38 -8.36 16.27 -5.36
N TYR A 39 -7.33 15.43 -5.30
CA TYR A 39 -6.56 15.15 -4.08
C TYR A 39 -5.80 16.39 -3.62
N THR A 40 -5.06 17.08 -4.50
CA THR A 40 -4.35 18.32 -4.15
C THR A 40 -5.32 19.38 -3.64
N MET A 41 -6.46 19.57 -4.30
CA MET A 41 -7.47 20.52 -3.85
C MET A 41 -8.05 20.16 -2.47
N ALA A 42 -8.28 18.87 -2.21
CA ALA A 42 -8.78 18.40 -0.93
C ALA A 42 -7.75 18.57 0.19
N LEU A 43 -6.46 18.35 -0.10
CA LEU A 43 -5.36 18.53 0.84
C LEU A 43 -5.15 20.00 1.21
N GLU A 44 -5.22 20.90 0.23
CA GLU A 44 -5.18 22.35 0.48
C GLU A 44 -6.32 22.78 1.40
N LEU A 45 -7.53 22.22 1.22
CA LEU A 45 -8.69 22.52 2.04
C LEU A 45 -8.54 22.03 3.49
N THR A 46 -8.01 20.83 3.74
CA THR A 46 -7.82 20.35 5.12
C THR A 46 -6.85 21.23 5.90
N GLY A 47 -5.81 21.77 5.25
CA GLY A 47 -4.92 22.78 5.84
C GLY A 47 -5.62 24.11 6.16
N HIS A 48 -6.71 24.45 5.49
CA HIS A 48 -7.52 25.63 5.77
C HIS A 48 -8.56 25.42 6.89
N TYR A 49 -9.04 24.19 7.06
CA TYR A 49 -10.13 23.85 7.98
C TYR A 49 -9.71 23.64 9.44
N ALA A 50 -8.44 23.36 9.70
CA ALA A 50 -7.85 23.18 11.04
C ALA A 50 -8.04 24.38 12.01
N ALA A 51 -8.71 25.46 11.59
CA ALA A 51 -8.91 26.69 12.38
C ALA A 51 -10.37 27.20 12.46
N ALA A 52 -11.38 26.56 11.85
CA ALA A 52 -12.69 27.22 11.66
C ALA A 52 -13.96 26.40 11.96
N ASP A 53 -14.07 25.13 11.54
CA ASP A 53 -15.28 24.31 11.70
C ASP A 53 -14.96 22.80 11.63
N ALA A 54 -15.31 22.05 12.68
CA ALA A 54 -14.98 20.63 12.80
C ALA A 54 -15.81 19.72 11.87
N ASP A 55 -17.04 20.12 11.53
CA ASP A 55 -17.89 19.33 10.63
C ASP A 55 -17.41 19.49 9.18
N GLU A 56 -17.04 20.71 8.76
CA GLU A 56 -16.46 20.94 7.44
C GLU A 56 -15.06 20.32 7.29
N GLU A 57 -14.26 20.32 8.37
CA GLU A 57 -12.97 19.62 8.41
C GLU A 57 -13.14 18.12 8.18
N ARG A 58 -14.12 17.50 8.86
CA ARG A 58 -14.44 16.08 8.70
C ARG A 58 -14.86 15.75 7.27
N GLU A 59 -15.76 16.52 6.67
CA GLU A 59 -16.17 16.30 5.27
C GLU A 59 -14.99 16.46 4.29
N ALA A 60 -14.08 17.40 4.56
CA ALA A 60 -12.88 17.57 3.74
C ALA A 60 -11.92 16.39 3.87
N LEU A 61 -11.73 15.85 5.08
CA LEU A 61 -10.95 14.64 5.33
C LEU A 61 -11.57 13.42 4.64
N ASP A 62 -12.90 13.25 4.67
CA ASP A 62 -13.59 12.15 4.00
C ASP A 62 -13.36 12.19 2.47
N VAL A 63 -13.48 13.38 1.85
CA VAL A 63 -13.24 13.56 0.40
C VAL A 63 -11.77 13.29 0.05
N LEU A 64 -10.85 13.77 0.88
CA LEU A 64 -9.43 13.58 0.69
C LEU A 64 -9.05 12.09 0.78
N PHE A 65 -9.58 11.39 1.78
CA PHE A 65 -9.43 9.95 1.95
C PHE A 65 -10.00 9.17 0.76
N LEU A 66 -11.24 9.48 0.36
CA LEU A 66 -11.90 8.88 -0.79
C LEU A 66 -11.03 9.01 -2.06
N THR A 67 -10.50 10.21 -2.29
CA THR A 67 -9.70 10.48 -3.49
C THR A 67 -8.36 9.72 -3.47
N ARG A 68 -7.67 9.70 -2.33
CA ARG A 68 -6.40 8.97 -2.15
C ARG A 68 -6.59 7.47 -2.35
N MET A 69 -7.61 6.90 -1.72
CA MET A 69 -7.93 5.47 -1.82
C MET A 69 -8.35 5.07 -3.23
N THR A 70 -9.17 5.89 -3.90
CA THR A 70 -9.58 5.65 -5.29
C THR A 70 -8.36 5.66 -6.21
N LEU A 71 -7.49 6.67 -6.08
CA LEU A 71 -6.28 6.79 -6.88
C LEU A 71 -5.34 5.61 -6.72
N SER A 72 -5.08 5.21 -5.48
CA SER A 72 -4.20 4.06 -5.20
C SER A 72 -4.79 2.76 -5.75
N THR A 73 -6.08 2.52 -5.50
CA THR A 73 -6.77 1.32 -5.96
C THR A 73 -6.82 1.23 -7.48
N ALA A 74 -7.19 2.32 -8.17
CA ALA A 74 -7.25 2.36 -9.63
C ALA A 74 -5.87 2.12 -10.28
N ARG A 75 -4.81 2.73 -9.73
CA ARG A 75 -3.43 2.49 -10.21
C ARG A 75 -3.02 1.02 -10.06
N TYR A 76 -3.33 0.41 -8.92
CA TYR A 76 -3.06 -1.00 -8.68
C TYR A 76 -3.84 -1.90 -9.64
N LEU A 77 -5.15 -1.71 -9.75
CA LEU A 77 -6.01 -2.51 -10.64
C LEU A 77 -5.59 -2.38 -12.10
N ARG A 78 -5.28 -1.17 -12.57
CA ARG A 78 -4.75 -0.97 -13.93
C ARG A 78 -3.46 -1.73 -14.16
N ALA A 79 -2.53 -1.70 -13.19
CA ALA A 79 -1.25 -2.40 -13.28
C ALA A 79 -1.42 -3.92 -13.34
N VAL A 80 -2.37 -4.48 -12.59
CA VAL A 80 -2.58 -5.93 -12.49
C VAL A 80 -3.47 -6.48 -13.61
N LEU A 81 -4.47 -5.71 -14.08
CA LEU A 81 -5.51 -6.21 -14.98
C LEU A 81 -5.38 -5.71 -16.42
N VAL A 82 -4.84 -4.52 -16.65
CA VAL A 82 -4.89 -3.85 -17.97
C VAL A 82 -3.53 -3.74 -18.65
N LEU A 83 -2.46 -3.47 -17.91
CA LEU A 83 -1.12 -3.27 -18.51
C LEU A 83 -0.46 -4.56 -19.03
N GLY A 84 -1.11 -5.71 -18.85
CA GLY A 84 -0.69 -7.03 -19.32
C GLY A 84 -1.07 -8.10 -18.29
N PRO A 85 -0.96 -9.39 -18.64
CA PRO A 85 -1.06 -10.43 -17.62
C PRO A 85 -0.03 -10.13 -16.52
N PRO A 86 -0.40 -10.23 -15.23
CA PRO A 86 0.54 -10.00 -14.15
C PRO A 86 1.74 -10.93 -14.37
N ALA A 87 2.93 -10.38 -14.19
CA ALA A 87 4.14 -11.18 -14.29
C ALA A 87 4.01 -12.40 -13.37
N GLU A 88 4.42 -13.57 -13.85
CA GLU A 88 4.44 -14.75 -12.99
C GLU A 88 5.30 -14.45 -11.76
N ALA A 89 4.76 -14.75 -10.58
CA ALA A 89 5.46 -14.54 -9.34
C ALA A 89 6.83 -15.27 -9.36
N PRO A 90 7.94 -14.58 -9.04
CA PRO A 90 9.27 -15.17 -9.08
C PRO A 90 9.34 -16.49 -8.31
N ALA A 91 9.89 -17.53 -8.95
CA ALA A 91 10.07 -18.82 -8.31
C ALA A 91 11.06 -18.72 -7.12
N LEU A 92 10.89 -19.60 -6.12
CA LEU A 92 11.77 -19.66 -4.94
C LEU A 92 13.25 -19.80 -5.31
N THR A 93 13.58 -20.50 -6.40
CA THR A 93 14.96 -20.65 -6.89
C THR A 93 15.55 -19.34 -7.39
N VAL A 94 14.75 -18.46 -7.98
CA VAL A 94 15.14 -17.11 -8.40
C VAL A 94 15.39 -16.25 -7.17
N LEU A 95 14.42 -16.19 -6.25
CA LEU A 95 14.56 -15.41 -5.01
C LEU A 95 15.76 -15.85 -4.18
N ARG A 96 16.01 -17.17 -4.06
CA ARG A 96 17.17 -17.71 -3.36
C ARG A 96 18.49 -17.29 -3.98
N LYS A 97 18.54 -17.14 -5.30
CA LYS A 97 19.72 -16.62 -6.01
C LYS A 97 19.88 -15.12 -5.77
N ASP A 98 18.79 -14.36 -5.86
CA ASP A 98 18.79 -12.90 -5.69
C ASP A 98 19.24 -12.48 -4.28
N TRP A 99 18.86 -13.26 -3.27
CA TRP A 99 19.18 -13.01 -1.86
C TRP A 99 20.36 -13.87 -1.34
N GLN A 100 21.11 -14.50 -2.24
CA GLN A 100 22.25 -15.35 -1.85
C GLN A 100 23.31 -14.54 -1.09
N GLY A 101 23.69 -15.03 0.09
CA GLY A 101 24.72 -14.40 0.92
C GLY A 101 24.23 -13.22 1.77
N HIS A 102 22.92 -12.94 1.74
CA HIS A 102 22.31 -11.93 2.61
C HIS A 102 21.57 -12.58 3.79
N PRO A 103 21.62 -11.96 4.98
CA PRO A 103 20.89 -12.47 6.12
C PRO A 103 19.38 -12.25 5.92
N MET A 104 18.60 -13.30 6.18
CA MET A 104 17.14 -13.31 6.02
C MET A 104 16.49 -13.89 7.29
N HIS A 105 15.41 -13.28 7.76
CA HIS A 105 14.54 -13.80 8.81
C HIS A 105 13.43 -14.65 8.20
N ARG A 106 13.52 -15.97 8.41
CA ARG A 106 12.49 -16.91 7.99
C ARG A 106 11.45 -17.06 9.09
N SER A 107 10.19 -17.09 8.70
CA SER A 107 9.10 -17.40 9.61
C SER A 107 9.04 -18.90 9.83
N SER A 108 8.73 -19.33 11.06
CA SER A 108 8.43 -20.74 11.29
C SER A 108 7.04 -21.08 10.74
N ARG A 109 6.76 -22.36 10.51
CA ARG A 109 5.43 -22.78 10.07
C ARG A 109 4.33 -22.38 11.05
N GLU A 110 4.62 -22.49 12.35
CA GLU A 110 3.71 -22.12 13.44
C GLU A 110 3.37 -20.62 13.40
N ASP A 111 4.36 -19.75 13.12
CA ASP A 111 4.13 -18.30 12.99
C ASP A 111 3.28 -17.93 11.76
N LEU A 112 3.14 -18.85 10.79
CA LEU A 112 2.41 -18.64 9.54
C LEU A 112 1.03 -19.30 9.52
N ASP A 113 0.68 -20.11 10.53
CA ASP A 113 -0.52 -20.95 10.50
C ASP A 113 -1.81 -20.12 10.47
N ASP A 114 -1.80 -18.93 11.07
CA ASP A 114 -2.95 -18.01 11.11
C ASP A 114 -3.02 -17.08 9.88
N LEU A 115 -2.01 -17.07 9.01
CA LEU A 115 -1.95 -16.18 7.86
C LEU A 115 -2.75 -16.74 6.67
N LEU A 116 -3.83 -16.07 6.31
CA LEU A 116 -4.77 -16.49 5.26
C LEU A 116 -4.36 -15.94 3.89
N VAL A 117 -3.30 -16.52 3.31
CA VAL A 117 -2.73 -16.12 2.02
C VAL A 117 -2.42 -17.33 1.12
N PRO A 118 -2.15 -17.13 -0.18
CA PRO A 118 -1.78 -18.21 -1.08
C PRO A 118 -0.55 -19.00 -0.59
N THR A 119 -0.52 -20.30 -0.85
CA THR A 119 0.57 -21.20 -0.44
C THR A 119 1.95 -20.71 -0.91
N GLN A 120 2.02 -20.06 -2.07
CA GLN A 120 3.27 -19.48 -2.56
C GLN A 120 3.83 -18.42 -1.61
N THR A 121 2.98 -17.54 -1.05
CA THR A 121 3.40 -16.53 -0.07
C THR A 121 3.94 -17.19 1.20
N LEU A 122 3.24 -18.22 1.71
CA LEU A 122 3.70 -18.99 2.87
C LEU A 122 5.07 -19.63 2.61
N ASN A 123 5.25 -20.30 1.47
CA ASN A 123 6.51 -20.94 1.11
C ASN A 123 7.67 -19.94 0.99
N VAL A 124 7.40 -18.72 0.51
CA VAL A 124 8.43 -17.66 0.43
C VAL A 124 8.84 -17.21 1.83
N LEU A 125 7.90 -16.95 2.72
CA LEU A 125 8.18 -16.53 4.09
C LEU A 125 8.92 -17.62 4.89
N GLU A 126 8.58 -18.89 4.66
CA GLU A 126 9.21 -20.06 5.31
C GLU A 126 10.61 -20.37 4.74
N GLU A 127 10.77 -20.44 3.42
CA GLU A 127 12.02 -20.90 2.80
C GLU A 127 13.04 -19.79 2.52
N ILE A 128 12.57 -18.58 2.20
CA ILE A 128 13.40 -17.43 1.83
C ILE A 128 13.48 -16.47 3.01
N GLY A 129 12.32 -16.04 3.52
CA GLY A 129 12.20 -15.07 4.60
C GLY A 129 12.22 -13.61 4.13
N LEU A 130 12.20 -12.70 5.11
CA LEU A 130 12.34 -11.26 4.93
C LEU A 130 13.80 -10.81 5.15
N PRO A 131 14.27 -9.71 4.55
CA PRO A 131 15.62 -9.22 4.77
C PRO A 131 15.88 -8.88 6.24
N ALA A 132 17.01 -9.33 6.79
CA ALA A 132 17.40 -8.97 8.16
C ALA A 132 18.03 -7.57 8.26
N ASP A 133 18.64 -7.13 7.17
CA ASP A 133 19.19 -5.78 7.07
C ASP A 133 18.14 -4.81 6.53
N ARG A 134 18.27 -3.53 6.88
CA ARG A 134 17.46 -2.45 6.30
C ARG A 134 17.69 -2.37 4.78
N VAL A 135 16.61 -2.36 4.01
CA VAL A 135 16.62 -2.29 2.53
C VAL A 135 15.57 -1.29 2.06
N ALA A 136 15.93 -0.43 1.10
CA ALA A 136 14.99 0.55 0.52
C ALA A 136 14.26 1.39 1.58
N GLU A 137 15.00 1.78 2.63
CA GLU A 137 14.47 2.58 3.75
C GLU A 137 13.42 1.86 4.59
N ILE A 138 13.39 0.53 4.51
CA ILE A 138 12.47 -0.32 5.27
C ILE A 138 13.28 -1.21 6.20
N THR A 139 12.85 -1.23 7.46
CA THR A 139 13.30 -2.19 8.47
C THR A 139 12.23 -3.27 8.59
N PHE A 140 12.61 -4.53 8.35
CA PHE A 140 11.68 -5.65 8.43
C PHE A 140 11.62 -6.22 9.85
N ASP A 141 10.44 -6.68 10.23
CA ASP A 141 10.23 -7.29 11.54
C ASP A 141 10.75 -8.74 11.52
N GLU A 142 11.34 -9.18 12.62
CA GLU A 142 11.82 -10.57 12.75
C GLU A 142 10.66 -11.58 12.78
N ARG A 143 9.48 -11.11 13.19
CA ARG A 143 8.25 -11.90 13.32
C ARG A 143 7.08 -11.13 12.75
N LEU A 144 6.15 -11.86 12.16
CA LEU A 144 4.92 -11.30 11.65
C LEU A 144 3.96 -11.02 12.80
N GLU A 145 3.29 -9.89 12.72
CA GLU A 145 2.33 -9.42 13.71
C GLU A 145 1.10 -8.90 12.99
N ARG A 146 -0.11 -9.18 13.51
CA ARG A 146 -1.32 -8.54 12.97
C ARG A 146 -1.29 -7.06 13.32
N VAL A 147 -1.63 -6.20 12.36
CA VAL A 147 -1.63 -4.75 12.58
C VAL A 147 -2.59 -4.38 13.70
N ALA A 148 -3.74 -5.07 13.82
CA ALA A 148 -4.70 -4.87 14.92
C ALA A 148 -4.11 -5.12 16.33
N GLU A 149 -3.04 -5.90 16.42
CA GLU A 149 -2.37 -6.23 17.69
C GLU A 149 -1.18 -5.29 17.98
N SER A 150 -0.80 -4.48 16.99
CA SER A 150 0.35 -3.57 17.08
C SER A 150 0.13 -2.44 18.07
N GLU A 151 1.10 -2.24 18.95
CA GLU A 151 1.14 -1.11 19.88
C GLU A 151 1.17 0.26 19.18
N GLN A 152 1.41 0.31 17.87
CA GLN A 152 1.47 1.55 17.08
C GLN A 152 0.08 2.13 16.77
N LEU A 153 -1.01 1.36 16.95
CA LEU A 153 -2.39 1.78 16.70
C LEU A 153 -3.04 2.52 17.89
N TYR A 154 -2.34 3.46 18.53
CA TYR A 154 -2.94 4.24 19.63
C TYR A 154 -4.09 5.13 19.13
N GLY A 155 -5.29 4.97 19.70
CA GLY A 155 -6.46 5.83 19.43
C GLY A 155 -7.40 5.33 18.34
N VAL A 156 -7.24 4.09 17.88
CA VAL A 156 -8.14 3.43 16.93
C VAL A 156 -9.44 3.02 17.63
N ASP A 157 -10.59 3.30 17.02
CA ASP A 157 -11.89 2.89 17.54
C ASP A 157 -12.17 1.39 17.30
N ASP A 158 -13.12 0.82 18.04
CA ASP A 158 -13.47 -0.60 17.94
C ASP A 158 -13.93 -1.00 16.51
N ASP A 159 -14.49 -0.04 15.75
CA ASP A 159 -14.98 -0.27 14.38
C ASP A 159 -13.82 -0.51 13.39
N SER A 160 -12.69 0.18 13.61
CA SER A 160 -11.48 0.07 12.82
C SER A 160 -10.64 -1.18 13.08
N GLU A 161 -10.82 -1.84 14.22
CA GLU A 161 -10.11 -3.08 14.55
C GLU A 161 -10.35 -4.16 13.47
N SER A 162 -11.58 -4.21 12.96
CA SER A 162 -11.98 -5.15 11.90
C SER A 162 -11.18 -4.95 10.60
N PHE A 163 -10.85 -3.71 10.26
CA PHE A 163 -10.03 -3.37 9.10
C PHE A 163 -8.59 -3.82 9.27
N PHE A 164 -7.99 -3.59 10.46
CA PHE A 164 -6.59 -3.94 10.71
C PHE A 164 -6.35 -5.42 10.96
N ARG A 165 -7.38 -6.19 11.33
CA ARG A 165 -7.24 -7.64 11.60
C ARG A 165 -6.79 -8.43 10.38
N SER A 166 -7.16 -8.01 9.17
CA SER A 166 -6.76 -8.67 7.92
C SER A 166 -5.39 -8.24 7.40
N LEU A 167 -4.68 -7.38 8.12
CA LEU A 167 -3.39 -6.82 7.73
C LEU A 167 -2.30 -7.36 8.64
N TRP A 168 -1.24 -7.89 8.05
CA TRP A 168 -0.08 -8.40 8.78
C TRP A 168 1.12 -7.52 8.51
N LYS A 169 1.67 -6.92 9.56
CA LYS A 169 2.86 -6.09 9.50
C LYS A 169 4.08 -6.98 9.20
N ILE A 170 4.87 -6.56 8.22
CA ILE A 170 6.15 -7.19 7.85
C ILE A 170 7.34 -6.26 8.05
N GLY A 171 7.10 -4.96 8.22
CA GLY A 171 8.16 -3.99 8.45
C GLY A 171 7.64 -2.56 8.54
N VAL A 172 8.58 -1.63 8.74
CA VAL A 172 8.33 -0.20 8.91
C VAL A 172 9.28 0.59 8.02
N ALA A 173 8.74 1.54 7.27
CA ALA A 173 9.53 2.50 6.50
C ALA A 173 10.09 3.61 7.41
N ASP A 174 11.14 4.31 6.99
CA ASP A 174 11.79 5.38 7.76
C ASP A 174 10.85 6.51 8.20
N ASN A 175 9.82 6.81 7.41
CA ASN A 175 8.79 7.80 7.75
C ASN A 175 7.77 7.29 8.80
N GLY A 176 7.86 6.01 9.19
CA GLY A 176 6.98 5.37 10.15
C GLY A 176 5.76 4.68 9.53
N ASP A 177 5.64 4.65 8.20
CA ASP A 177 4.60 3.89 7.52
C ASP A 177 4.80 2.39 7.72
N LEU A 178 3.69 1.65 7.82
CA LEU A 178 3.73 0.19 7.95
C LEU A 178 3.74 -0.44 6.57
N ILE A 179 4.58 -1.46 6.39
CA ILE A 179 4.50 -2.35 5.24
C ILE A 179 3.81 -3.62 5.70
N CYS A 180 2.74 -3.99 4.99
CA CYS A 180 1.85 -5.06 5.41
C CYS A 180 1.53 -6.02 4.27
N ILE A 181 1.10 -7.23 4.62
CA ILE A 181 0.43 -8.20 3.76
C ILE A 181 -1.08 -8.05 4.00
N ASP A 182 -1.88 -7.91 2.94
CA ASP A 182 -3.35 -7.86 3.00
C ASP A 182 -3.98 -9.21 2.65
N GLU A 183 -4.63 -9.85 3.62
CA GLU A 183 -5.32 -11.14 3.46
C GLU A 183 -6.55 -11.02 2.53
N ARG A 184 -7.18 -9.85 2.44
CA ARG A 184 -8.37 -9.63 1.60
C ARG A 184 -8.02 -9.55 0.12
N ALA A 185 -6.75 -9.27 -0.18
CA ALA A 185 -6.21 -9.09 -1.52
C ALA A 185 -5.15 -10.16 -1.83
N ASP A 186 -5.41 -11.41 -1.44
CA ASP A 186 -4.59 -12.59 -1.74
C ASP A 186 -3.10 -12.45 -1.35
N GLY A 187 -2.80 -11.72 -0.27
CA GLY A 187 -1.44 -11.52 0.22
C GLY A 187 -0.65 -10.47 -0.57
N THR A 188 -1.35 -9.54 -1.23
CA THR A 188 -0.76 -8.33 -1.80
C THR A 188 -0.04 -7.52 -0.71
N ILE A 189 1.08 -6.90 -1.08
CA ILE A 189 1.84 -6.00 -0.19
C ILE A 189 1.25 -4.60 -0.30
N CYS A 190 0.91 -4.02 0.84
CA CYS A 190 0.44 -2.65 0.95
C CYS A 190 1.28 -1.83 1.94
N ARG A 191 1.23 -0.51 1.79
CA ARG A 191 1.77 0.48 2.73
C ARG A 191 0.60 1.16 3.44
N LEU A 192 0.65 1.25 4.75
CA LEU A 192 -0.29 2.02 5.56
C LEU A 192 0.39 3.32 6.02
N GLU A 193 -0.18 4.45 5.64
CA GLU A 193 0.43 5.76 5.88
C GLU A 193 0.16 6.24 7.30
N LYS A 194 1.23 6.46 8.07
CA LYS A 194 1.15 6.85 9.49
C LYS A 194 0.42 8.17 9.70
N ASP A 195 0.68 9.14 8.82
CA ASP A 195 0.10 10.48 8.91
C ASP A 195 -1.43 10.48 8.77
N TRP A 196 -2.01 9.37 8.29
CA TRP A 196 -3.45 9.13 8.14
C TRP A 196 -4.01 8.17 9.20
N GLY A 197 -3.30 7.99 10.31
CA GLY A 197 -3.66 7.00 11.32
C GLY A 197 -3.68 5.57 10.78
N PHE A 198 -2.87 5.30 9.74
CA PHE A 198 -2.77 4.00 9.06
C PHE A 198 -4.02 3.56 8.28
N MET A 199 -5.03 4.41 8.15
CA MET A 199 -6.22 4.12 7.36
C MET A 199 -5.99 4.27 5.86
N SER A 200 -5.06 5.15 5.47
CA SER A 200 -4.68 5.32 4.07
C SER A 200 -3.79 4.16 3.64
N MET A 201 -4.31 3.32 2.75
CA MET A 201 -3.66 2.11 2.27
C MET A 201 -3.28 2.25 0.80
N ILE A 202 -2.00 1.97 0.51
CA ILE A 202 -1.46 1.98 -0.85
C ILE A 202 -0.96 0.59 -1.21
N TYR A 203 -1.48 0.01 -2.29
CA TYR A 203 -0.96 -1.26 -2.80
C TYR A 203 0.39 -1.04 -3.49
N VAL A 204 1.41 -1.80 -3.06
CA VAL A 204 2.80 -1.64 -3.50
C VAL A 204 3.24 -2.79 -4.40
N SER A 205 2.81 -4.01 -4.12
CA SER A 205 3.22 -5.18 -4.89
C SER A 205 2.19 -6.30 -4.83
N ALA A 206 2.00 -7.01 -5.93
CA ALA A 206 1.00 -8.09 -6.03
C ALA A 206 1.26 -9.29 -5.10
N SER A 207 2.47 -9.46 -4.57
CA SER A 207 2.80 -10.54 -3.63
C SER A 207 4.14 -10.30 -2.95
N ILE A 208 4.43 -11.03 -1.87
CA ILE A 208 5.76 -11.00 -1.24
C ILE A 208 6.89 -11.43 -2.20
N SER A 209 6.63 -12.35 -3.14
CA SER A 209 7.62 -12.80 -4.13
C SER A 209 8.07 -11.66 -5.03
N HIS A 210 7.10 -10.95 -5.60
CA HIS A 210 7.34 -9.76 -6.43
C HIS A 210 8.06 -8.67 -5.64
N TYR A 211 7.64 -8.45 -4.40
CA TYR A 211 8.22 -7.44 -3.54
C TYR A 211 9.70 -7.72 -3.22
N LEU A 212 10.03 -8.96 -2.83
CA LEU A 212 11.41 -9.36 -2.56
C LEU A 212 12.30 -9.33 -3.81
N HIS A 213 11.77 -9.70 -4.97
CA HIS A 213 12.52 -9.61 -6.22
C HIS A 213 12.82 -8.15 -6.58
N TRP A 214 11.81 -7.28 -6.44
CA TRP A 214 11.98 -5.85 -6.65
C TRP A 214 13.00 -5.23 -5.67
N LEU A 215 12.94 -5.57 -4.37
CA LEU A 215 13.93 -5.13 -3.38
C LEU A 215 15.35 -5.60 -3.73
N ALA A 216 15.52 -6.80 -4.27
CA ALA A 216 16.82 -7.27 -4.74
C ALA A 216 17.34 -6.44 -5.93
N LEU A 217 16.45 -6.07 -6.86
CA LEU A 217 16.79 -5.16 -7.95
C LEU A 217 17.13 -3.75 -7.45
N TYR A 218 16.36 -3.22 -6.49
CA TYR A 218 16.64 -1.92 -5.85
C TYR A 218 18.06 -1.87 -5.27
N ARG A 219 18.46 -2.94 -4.56
CA ARG A 219 19.79 -3.04 -3.94
C ARG A 219 20.94 -3.10 -4.94
N THR A 220 20.69 -3.64 -6.13
CA THR A 220 21.74 -3.96 -7.10
C THR A 220 21.77 -3.02 -8.30
N SER A 221 20.71 -2.23 -8.52
CA SER A 221 20.58 -1.32 -9.64
C SER A 221 20.33 0.12 -9.19
N PRO A 222 21.28 1.05 -9.45
CA PRO A 222 21.08 2.48 -9.27
C PRO A 222 19.87 3.03 -10.05
N GLU A 223 19.53 2.44 -11.20
CA GLU A 223 18.37 2.83 -11.99
C GLU A 223 17.05 2.41 -11.31
N ALA A 224 17.02 1.23 -10.70
CA ALA A 224 15.87 0.78 -9.90
C ALA A 224 15.70 1.64 -8.64
N ALA A 225 16.80 2.05 -8.02
CA ALA A 225 16.77 2.98 -6.90
C ALA A 225 16.24 4.36 -7.30
N ALA A 226 16.64 4.88 -8.46
CA ALA A 226 16.12 6.13 -9.00
C ALA A 226 14.63 6.04 -9.37
N ALA A 227 14.17 4.90 -9.91
CA ALA A 227 12.76 4.67 -10.20
C ALA A 227 11.90 4.63 -8.92
N TRP A 228 12.40 3.98 -7.86
CA TRP A 228 11.74 3.99 -6.55
C TRP A 228 11.65 5.38 -5.92
N ALA A 229 12.77 6.10 -5.92
CA ALA A 229 12.81 7.47 -5.41
C ALA A 229 11.78 8.33 -6.14
N LYS A 230 11.62 8.15 -7.45
CA LYS A 230 10.58 8.84 -8.22
C LYS A 230 9.16 8.43 -7.81
N VAL A 231 8.87 7.13 -7.66
CA VAL A 231 7.55 6.64 -7.23
C VAL A 231 7.20 7.11 -5.80
N ASN A 232 8.18 7.15 -4.89
CA ASN A 232 7.98 7.62 -3.53
C ASN A 232 7.96 9.14 -3.44
N ASP A 233 8.77 9.88 -4.18
CA ASP A 233 8.71 11.34 -4.22
C ASP A 233 7.40 11.81 -4.87
N GLU A 234 6.89 11.15 -5.90
CA GLU A 234 5.54 11.44 -6.46
C GLU A 234 4.41 11.10 -5.47
N ALA A 235 4.66 10.22 -4.48
CA ALA A 235 3.75 9.95 -3.38
C ALA A 235 3.95 10.90 -2.18
N SER A 236 5.08 11.61 -2.09
CA SER A 236 5.50 12.50 -0.99
C SER A 236 5.39 13.99 -1.33
N LEU A 237 5.37 14.34 -2.62
CA LEU A 237 5.14 15.68 -3.17
C LEU A 237 3.71 15.84 -3.71
N SER A 238 2.76 15.20 -3.03
CA SER A 238 1.32 15.40 -3.22
C SER A 238 0.67 15.69 -1.89
#